data_AF-A0A183EEU2-F1
#
_entry.id   AF-A0A183EEU2-F1
#
_cell.length_a   1.000
_cell.length_b   1.000
_cell.length_c   1.000
_cell.angle_alpha   90.00
_cell.angle_beta   90.00
_cell.angle_gamma   90.00
#
_symmetry.space_group_name_H-M   'P 1'
#
loop_
_entity.id
_entity.type
_entity.pdbx_description
1 polymer ?
#
loop_
_entity_poly.entity_id
_entity_poly.type
_entity_poly.pdbx_seq_one_letter_code
_entity_poly.pdbx_strand_id
1 'polypeptide(L)'
;LLKHLNDVAVECRLMAVEKLMLSASYEINQMVDVAVFDSDEQVRRAAAYRLIKDVDLKALSIKQRMDLAQSVIKLSGIVNDLLAEWLKTACGKESLQEDDDGIVSFCCVASSHLLRFLEPFTQEQVSYDLMLHSLQYCRQKMGRGAVEMQEFVKMLNEADEDILLHKYNYRKLVEGRWSPIEQANAVFYWRCLLDFCKSRCTTEAEWSECSYRLLPTMRNFCEITNRYFHFYI
;
A
#
# COMPACT_ATOMS: atom_id res chain seq x y z
N LEU A 1 -26.60 -14.11 -15.06
CA LEU A 1 -25.14 -13.91 -15.17
C LEU A 1 -24.39 -14.56 -14.01
N LEU A 2 -24.72 -14.26 -12.75
CA LEU A 2 -24.06 -14.83 -11.56
C LEU A 2 -23.80 -16.34 -11.60
N LYS A 3 -24.79 -17.16 -11.96
CA LYS A 3 -24.63 -18.62 -12.08
C LYS A 3 -23.51 -19.06 -13.05
N HIS A 4 -23.19 -18.24 -14.04
CA HIS A 4 -22.17 -18.51 -15.05
C HIS A 4 -20.75 -18.14 -14.57
N LEU A 5 -20.61 -17.50 -13.39
CA LEU A 5 -19.29 -17.34 -12.77
C LEU A 5 -18.69 -18.68 -12.32
N ASN A 6 -19.51 -19.73 -12.19
CA ASN A 6 -19.08 -21.08 -11.82
C ASN A 6 -19.23 -22.07 -12.99
N ASP A 7 -19.31 -21.56 -14.23
CA ASP A 7 -19.43 -22.42 -15.42
C ASP A 7 -18.13 -23.22 -15.63
N VAL A 8 -18.24 -24.42 -16.20
CA VAL A 8 -17.08 -25.26 -16.51
C VAL A 8 -16.23 -24.61 -17.60
N ALA A 9 -16.87 -23.95 -18.56
CA ALA A 9 -16.18 -23.27 -19.67
C ALA A 9 -15.59 -21.93 -19.22
N VAL A 10 -14.30 -21.73 -19.49
CA VAL A 10 -13.56 -20.50 -19.16
C VAL A 10 -14.18 -19.29 -19.85
N GLU A 11 -14.57 -19.43 -21.12
CA GLU A 11 -15.18 -18.37 -21.92
C GLU A 11 -16.52 -17.91 -21.34
N CYS A 12 -17.32 -18.84 -20.81
CA CYS A 12 -18.57 -18.53 -20.13
C CYS A 12 -18.33 -17.72 -18.85
N ARG A 13 -17.30 -18.09 -18.07
CA ARG A 13 -16.91 -17.35 -16.86
C ARG A 13 -16.39 -15.95 -17.20
N LEU A 14 -15.53 -15.82 -18.22
CA LEU A 14 -15.03 -14.53 -18.70
C LEU A 14 -16.16 -13.60 -19.15
N MET A 15 -17.10 -14.11 -19.94
CA MET A 15 -18.27 -13.35 -20.37
C MET A 15 -19.15 -12.93 -19.18
N ALA A 16 -19.29 -13.79 -18.18
CA ALA A 16 -20.00 -13.46 -16.95
C ALA A 16 -19.30 -12.36 -16.17
N VAL A 17 -17.96 -12.43 -16.02
CA VAL A 17 -17.14 -11.42 -15.36
C VAL A 17 -17.28 -10.05 -16.03
N GLU A 18 -17.22 -10.02 -17.36
CA GLU A 18 -17.31 -8.78 -18.14
C GLU A 18 -18.68 -8.12 -18.04
N LYS A 19 -19.77 -8.91 -18.07
CA LYS A 19 -21.13 -8.39 -18.16
C LYS A 19 -21.83 -8.20 -16.81
N LEU A 20 -21.34 -8.81 -15.74
CA LEU A 20 -21.98 -8.70 -14.43
C LEU A 20 -21.87 -7.27 -13.89
N MET A 21 -23.00 -6.67 -13.51
CA MET A 21 -23.04 -5.37 -12.83
C MET A 21 -22.67 -5.54 -11.36
N LEU A 22 -21.75 -4.71 -10.86
CA LEU A 22 -21.25 -4.75 -9.48
C LEU A 22 -21.89 -3.66 -8.61
N SER A 23 -23.22 -3.61 -8.58
CA SER A 23 -23.98 -2.57 -7.89
C SER A 23 -24.40 -2.93 -6.46
N ALA A 24 -24.46 -4.22 -6.12
CA ALA A 24 -24.82 -4.69 -4.79
C ALA A 24 -23.72 -5.56 -4.18
N SER A 25 -23.75 -5.64 -2.84
CA SER A 25 -22.72 -6.31 -2.05
C SER A 25 -22.62 -7.81 -2.37
N TYR A 26 -23.73 -8.43 -2.75
CA TYR A 26 -23.75 -9.84 -3.13
C TYR A 26 -22.96 -10.09 -4.42
N GLU A 27 -23.14 -9.27 -5.46
CA GLU A 27 -22.37 -9.39 -6.70
C GLU A 27 -20.88 -9.10 -6.48
N ILE A 28 -20.55 -8.10 -5.67
CA ILE A 28 -19.16 -7.78 -5.31
C ILE A 28 -18.52 -8.98 -4.60
N ASN A 29 -19.21 -9.59 -3.63
CA ASN A 29 -18.69 -10.76 -2.92
C ASN A 29 -18.38 -11.92 -3.88
N GLN A 30 -19.29 -12.23 -4.80
CA GLN A 30 -19.08 -13.28 -5.80
C GLN A 30 -17.92 -12.94 -6.75
N MET A 31 -17.78 -11.68 -7.15
CA MET A 31 -16.66 -11.26 -7.99
C MET A 31 -15.31 -11.34 -7.25
N VAL A 32 -15.28 -11.03 -5.95
CA VAL A 32 -14.08 -11.23 -5.12
C VAL A 32 -13.71 -12.71 -5.05
N ASP A 33 -14.69 -13.59 -4.85
CA ASP A 33 -14.43 -15.04 -4.82
C ASP A 33 -13.82 -15.52 -6.16
N VAL A 34 -14.33 -15.03 -7.29
CA VAL A 34 -13.76 -15.33 -8.62
C VAL A 34 -12.33 -14.77 -8.74
N ALA A 35 -12.09 -13.53 -8.35
CA ALA A 35 -10.77 -12.90 -8.45
C ALA A 35 -9.69 -13.59 -7.59
N VAL A 36 -10.10 -14.21 -6.48
CA VAL A 36 -9.18 -14.85 -5.53
C VAL A 36 -9.02 -16.34 -5.82
N PHE A 37 -10.11 -17.05 -6.15
CA PHE A 37 -10.16 -18.51 -6.13
C PHE A 37 -10.41 -19.18 -7.48
N ASP A 38 -10.71 -18.45 -8.58
CA ASP A 38 -10.92 -19.12 -9.87
C ASP A 38 -9.66 -19.89 -10.29
N SER A 39 -9.88 -21.12 -10.78
CA SER A 39 -8.82 -22.00 -11.26
C SER A 39 -8.03 -21.42 -12.44
N ASP A 40 -8.65 -20.55 -13.24
CA ASP A 40 -8.05 -19.97 -14.42
C ASP A 40 -7.50 -18.56 -14.13
N GLU A 41 -6.23 -18.33 -14.47
CA GLU A 41 -5.56 -17.05 -14.22
C GLU A 41 -6.16 -15.89 -15.04
N GLN A 42 -6.62 -16.13 -16.27
CA GLN A 42 -7.24 -15.08 -17.08
C GLN A 42 -8.55 -14.62 -16.46
N VAL A 43 -9.34 -15.56 -15.94
CA VAL A 43 -10.59 -15.23 -15.23
C VAL A 43 -10.29 -14.44 -13.96
N ARG A 44 -9.33 -14.89 -13.14
CA ARG A 44 -8.89 -14.15 -11.94
C ARG A 44 -8.44 -12.73 -12.27
N ARG A 45 -7.61 -12.57 -13.31
CA ARG A 45 -7.12 -11.27 -13.81
C ARG A 45 -8.26 -10.36 -14.25
N ALA A 46 -9.20 -10.88 -15.04
CA ALA A 46 -10.36 -10.11 -15.51
C ALA A 46 -11.25 -9.66 -14.35
N ALA A 47 -11.52 -10.56 -13.39
CA ALA A 47 -12.33 -10.27 -12.21
C ALA A 47 -11.66 -9.23 -11.30
N ALA A 48 -10.36 -9.39 -11.04
CA ALA A 48 -9.59 -8.41 -10.28
C ALA A 48 -9.61 -7.03 -10.96
N TYR A 49 -9.43 -6.96 -12.28
CA TYR A 49 -9.48 -5.70 -13.01
C TYR A 49 -10.86 -5.02 -12.91
N ARG A 50 -11.95 -5.78 -13.03
CA ARG A 50 -13.31 -5.28 -12.81
C ARG A 50 -13.50 -4.73 -11.40
N LEU A 51 -13.05 -5.45 -10.37
CA LEU A 51 -13.11 -4.96 -8.99
C LEU A 51 -12.32 -3.67 -8.80
N ILE A 52 -11.12 -3.58 -9.38
CA ILE A 52 -10.27 -2.39 -9.29
C ILE A 52 -10.95 -1.16 -9.91
N LYS A 53 -11.62 -1.33 -11.06
CA LYS A 53 -12.19 -0.23 -11.83
C LYS A 53 -13.59 0.17 -11.40
N ASP A 54 -14.40 -0.80 -11.00
CA ASP A 54 -15.85 -0.60 -10.83
C ASP A 54 -16.28 -0.57 -9.36
N VAL A 55 -15.40 -0.89 -8.40
CA VAL A 55 -15.75 -0.97 -6.97
C VAL A 55 -14.86 -0.03 -6.15
N ASP A 56 -15.49 0.86 -5.38
CA ASP A 56 -14.79 1.72 -4.42
C ASP A 56 -14.10 0.86 -3.35
N LEU A 57 -12.82 1.12 -3.08
CA LEU A 57 -12.04 0.49 -2.01
C LEU A 57 -12.79 0.48 -0.65
N LYS A 58 -13.54 1.55 -0.34
CA LYS A 58 -14.34 1.69 0.89
C LYS A 58 -15.50 0.70 0.95
N ALA A 59 -16.02 0.25 -0.19
CA ALA A 59 -17.10 -0.73 -0.25
C ALA A 59 -16.63 -2.17 0.06
N LEU A 60 -15.33 -2.44 -0.09
CA LEU A 60 -14.74 -3.73 0.28
C LEU A 60 -14.52 -3.81 1.79
N SER A 61 -14.85 -4.95 2.39
CA SER A 61 -14.43 -5.27 3.76
C SER A 61 -12.91 -5.44 3.86
N ILE A 62 -12.34 -5.30 5.07
CA ILE A 62 -10.90 -5.48 5.30
C ILE A 62 -10.43 -6.84 4.78
N LYS A 63 -11.16 -7.92 5.07
CA LYS A 63 -10.84 -9.26 4.57
C LYS A 63 -10.74 -9.29 3.03
N GLN A 64 -11.74 -8.74 2.34
CA GLN A 64 -11.75 -8.72 0.88
C GLN A 64 -10.60 -7.90 0.30
N ARG A 65 -10.25 -6.76 0.92
CA ARG A 65 -9.08 -5.98 0.50
C ARG A 65 -7.80 -6.80 0.61
N MET A 66 -7.60 -7.49 1.74
CA MET A 66 -6.40 -8.29 1.95
C MET A 66 -6.33 -9.50 1.02
N ASP A 67 -7.45 -10.23 0.85
CA ASP A 67 -7.52 -11.38 -0.08
C ASP A 67 -7.26 -10.95 -1.53
N LEU A 68 -7.88 -9.84 -1.96
CA LEU A 68 -7.68 -9.29 -3.30
C LEU A 68 -6.25 -8.79 -3.51
N ALA A 69 -5.67 -8.07 -2.54
CA ALA A 69 -4.28 -7.62 -2.62
C ALA A 69 -3.32 -8.81 -2.74
N GLN A 70 -3.51 -9.85 -1.91
CA GLN A 70 -2.70 -11.06 -1.97
C GLN A 70 -2.81 -11.79 -3.31
N SER A 71 -4.01 -11.83 -3.90
CA SER A 71 -4.22 -12.40 -5.24
C SER A 71 -3.52 -11.56 -6.31
N VAL A 72 -3.74 -10.24 -6.30
CA VAL A 72 -3.22 -9.31 -7.31
C VAL A 72 -1.69 -9.21 -7.30
N ILE A 73 -1.04 -9.24 -6.13
CA ILE A 73 0.44 -9.26 -6.03
C ILE A 73 1.04 -10.43 -6.80
N LYS A 74 0.35 -11.57 -6.86
CA LYS A 74 0.77 -12.76 -7.61
C LYS A 74 0.44 -12.68 -9.10
N LEU A 75 -0.43 -11.76 -9.52
CA LEU A 75 -0.82 -11.57 -10.91
C LEU A 75 0.03 -10.46 -11.54
N SER A 76 0.96 -10.86 -12.41
CA SER A 76 1.83 -9.92 -13.10
C SER A 76 1.03 -8.86 -13.87
N GLY A 77 1.43 -7.60 -13.71
CA GLY A 77 0.93 -6.47 -14.50
C GLY A 77 -0.28 -5.72 -13.93
N ILE A 78 -0.98 -6.24 -12.91
CA ILE A 78 -2.22 -5.63 -12.39
C ILE A 78 -1.97 -4.79 -11.13
N VAL A 79 -0.89 -5.07 -10.39
CA VAL A 79 -0.58 -4.38 -9.11
C VAL A 79 -0.54 -2.86 -9.27
N ASN A 80 -0.01 -2.35 -10.39
CA ASN A 80 0.02 -0.92 -10.65
C ASN A 80 -1.37 -0.33 -10.92
N ASP A 81 -2.28 -1.09 -11.54
CA ASP A 81 -3.67 -0.67 -11.74
C ASP A 81 -4.41 -0.62 -10.39
N LEU A 82 -4.20 -1.64 -9.54
CA LEU A 82 -4.72 -1.67 -8.17
C LEU A 82 -4.26 -0.44 -7.39
N LEU A 83 -2.94 -0.19 -7.37
CA LEU A 83 -2.35 0.94 -6.65
C LEU A 83 -2.81 2.29 -7.23
N ALA A 84 -2.94 2.41 -8.55
CA ALA A 84 -3.42 3.64 -9.16
C ALA A 84 -4.80 4.04 -8.63
N GLU A 85 -5.73 3.08 -8.46
CA GLU A 85 -7.06 3.35 -7.93
C GLU A 85 -7.05 3.47 -6.39
N TRP A 86 -6.43 2.51 -5.70
CA TRP A 86 -6.48 2.45 -4.24
C TRP A 86 -5.78 3.63 -3.56
N LEU A 87 -4.66 4.08 -4.10
CA LEU A 87 -3.94 5.24 -3.54
C LEU A 87 -4.74 6.54 -3.73
N LYS A 88 -5.45 6.70 -4.85
CA LYS A 88 -6.38 7.83 -5.05
C LYS A 88 -7.48 7.82 -4.00
N THR A 89 -8.14 6.67 -3.81
CA THR A 89 -9.19 6.53 -2.78
C THR A 89 -8.65 6.77 -1.38
N ALA A 90 -7.44 6.29 -1.07
CA ALA A 90 -6.82 6.46 0.24
C ALA A 90 -6.52 7.92 0.58
N CYS A 91 -6.13 8.71 -0.42
CA CYS A 91 -5.95 10.16 -0.30
C CYS A 91 -7.24 10.96 -0.46
N GLY A 92 -8.39 10.32 -0.70
CA GLY A 92 -9.65 11.02 -0.96
C GLY A 92 -9.66 11.84 -2.25
N LYS A 93 -8.87 11.45 -3.25
CA LYS A 93 -8.80 12.13 -4.56
C LYS A 93 -9.60 11.33 -5.60
N GLU A 94 -10.42 12.01 -6.41
CA GLU A 94 -11.13 11.40 -7.54
C GLU A 94 -10.23 11.27 -8.78
N SER A 95 -9.41 12.30 -9.02
CA SER A 95 -8.43 12.37 -10.10
C SER A 95 -7.07 12.83 -9.58
N LEU A 96 -6.01 12.43 -10.30
CA LEU A 96 -4.68 12.94 -10.05
C LEU A 96 -4.47 14.21 -10.87
N GLN A 97 -3.85 15.21 -10.25
CA GLN A 97 -3.26 16.31 -11.01
C GLN A 97 -2.17 15.74 -11.92
N GLU A 98 -2.13 16.23 -13.16
CA GLU A 98 -1.20 15.74 -14.18
C GLU A 98 0.12 16.51 -14.20
N ASP A 99 0.22 17.61 -13.45
CA ASP A 99 1.47 18.34 -13.27
C ASP A 99 2.40 17.64 -12.27
N ASP A 100 3.71 17.86 -12.45
CA ASP A 100 4.75 17.18 -11.68
C ASP A 100 4.64 17.46 -10.17
N ASP A 101 4.34 18.70 -9.78
CA ASP A 101 4.20 19.09 -8.37
C ASP A 101 3.01 18.38 -7.70
N GLY A 102 1.87 18.30 -8.39
CA GLY A 102 0.69 17.58 -7.95
C GLY A 102 0.95 16.07 -7.80
N ILE A 103 1.72 15.48 -8.71
CA ILE A 103 2.14 14.07 -8.64
C ILE A 103 3.06 13.82 -7.45
N VAL A 104 4.06 14.69 -7.25
CA VAL A 104 5.01 14.57 -6.13
C VAL A 104 4.27 14.70 -4.80
N SER A 105 3.46 15.74 -4.62
CA SER A 105 2.65 15.95 -3.42
C SER A 105 1.77 14.73 -3.10
N PHE A 106 1.10 14.18 -4.11
CA PHE A 106 0.32 12.95 -3.95
C PHE A 106 1.19 11.77 -3.52
N CYS A 107 2.27 11.51 -4.23
CA CYS A 107 3.10 10.33 -3.99
C CYS A 107 3.84 10.39 -2.65
N CYS A 108 4.06 11.59 -2.08
CA CYS A 108 4.70 11.73 -0.77
C CYS A 108 3.84 11.19 0.38
N VAL A 109 2.52 11.13 0.20
CA VAL A 109 1.57 10.78 1.27
C VAL A 109 0.76 9.53 0.96
N ALA A 110 0.64 9.16 -0.31
CA ALA A 110 -0.25 8.10 -0.76
C ALA A 110 0.01 6.74 -0.12
N SER A 111 1.27 6.32 -0.03
CA SER A 111 1.63 5.01 0.52
C SER A 111 1.29 4.90 2.01
N SER A 112 1.49 5.97 2.77
CA SER A 112 1.17 5.98 4.21
C SER A 112 -0.35 6.02 4.44
N HIS A 113 -1.11 6.76 3.62
CA HIS A 113 -2.58 6.80 3.69
C HIS A 113 -3.23 5.45 3.35
N LEU A 114 -2.62 4.67 2.44
CA LEU A 114 -3.10 3.33 2.10
C LEU A 114 -3.20 2.42 3.33
N LEU A 115 -2.32 2.60 4.32
CA LEU A 115 -2.28 1.79 5.53
C LEU A 115 -3.62 1.79 6.30
N ARG A 116 -4.42 2.86 6.18
CA ARG A 116 -5.77 2.96 6.78
C ARG A 116 -6.76 1.92 6.24
N PHE A 117 -6.44 1.30 5.10
CA PHE A 117 -7.28 0.32 4.42
C PHE A 117 -6.75 -1.11 4.52
N LEU A 118 -5.58 -1.29 5.13
CA LEU A 118 -4.89 -2.57 5.27
C LEU A 118 -5.00 -3.13 6.70
N GLU A 119 -4.53 -4.35 6.89
CA GLU A 119 -4.55 -5.05 8.17
C GLU A 119 -3.14 -5.56 8.54
N PRO A 120 -2.20 -4.66 8.89
CA PRO A 120 -0.81 -5.02 9.14
C PRO A 120 -0.61 -5.89 10.39
N PHE A 121 -1.58 -5.95 11.31
CA PHE A 121 -1.43 -6.65 12.59
C PHE A 121 -1.83 -8.12 12.54
N THR A 122 -2.71 -8.50 11.62
CA THR A 122 -3.12 -9.91 11.44
C THR A 122 -2.70 -10.47 10.08
N GLN A 123 -2.52 -9.61 9.08
CA GLN A 123 -2.11 -9.96 7.72
C GLN A 123 -0.86 -9.16 7.32
N GLU A 124 0.16 -9.28 8.17
CA GLU A 124 1.40 -8.51 8.10
C GLU A 124 2.11 -8.66 6.75
N GLN A 125 2.29 -9.90 6.27
CA GLN A 125 3.03 -10.16 5.02
C GLN A 125 2.36 -9.51 3.80
N VAL A 126 1.03 -9.64 3.68
CA VAL A 126 0.30 -9.05 2.54
C VAL A 126 0.34 -7.51 2.61
N SER A 127 0.19 -6.95 3.81
CA SER A 127 0.30 -5.50 4.03
C SER A 127 1.71 -5.00 3.70
N TYR A 128 2.74 -5.76 4.07
CA TYR A 128 4.14 -5.46 3.81
C TYR A 128 4.43 -5.47 2.32
N ASP A 129 4.07 -6.56 1.62
CA ASP A 129 4.30 -6.70 0.19
C ASP A 129 3.61 -5.57 -0.59
N LEU A 130 2.36 -5.26 -0.25
CA LEU A 130 1.63 -4.16 -0.89
C LEU A 130 2.26 -2.80 -0.59
N MET A 131 2.80 -2.60 0.62
CA MET A 131 3.49 -1.36 0.99
C MET A 131 4.80 -1.17 0.21
N LEU A 132 5.56 -2.26 -0.03
CA LEU A 132 6.75 -2.19 -0.87
C LEU A 132 6.37 -1.85 -2.33
N HIS A 133 5.27 -2.41 -2.83
CA HIS A 133 4.75 -2.08 -4.16
C HIS A 133 4.24 -0.65 -4.25
N SER A 134 3.56 -0.12 -3.22
CA SER A 134 3.09 1.27 -3.20
C SER A 134 4.24 2.27 -3.17
N LEU A 135 5.27 2.03 -2.35
CA LEU A 135 6.50 2.84 -2.34
C LEU A 135 7.20 2.82 -3.71
N GLN A 136 7.29 1.65 -4.34
CA GLN A 136 7.85 1.52 -5.68
C GLN A 136 7.04 2.30 -6.73
N TYR A 137 5.71 2.20 -6.66
CA TYR A 137 4.80 2.92 -7.55
C TYR A 137 4.95 4.44 -7.39
N CYS A 138 4.95 4.94 -6.15
CA CYS A 138 5.13 6.36 -5.84
C CYS A 138 6.48 6.88 -6.36
N ARG A 139 7.59 6.17 -6.09
CA ARG A 139 8.91 6.53 -6.60
C ARG A 139 8.94 6.56 -8.13
N GLN A 140 8.31 5.58 -8.80
CA GLN A 140 8.21 5.56 -10.25
C GLN A 140 7.37 6.72 -10.80
N LYS A 141 6.31 7.13 -10.11
CA LYS A 141 5.48 8.27 -10.54
C LYS A 141 6.17 9.61 -10.36
N MET A 142 6.92 9.82 -9.27
CA MET A 142 7.61 11.08 -8.98
C MET A 142 8.72 11.45 -9.97
N GLY A 143 9.31 10.48 -10.68
CA GLY A 143 10.36 10.82 -11.66
C GLY A 143 10.65 9.71 -12.66
N ARG A 144 9.61 8.95 -13.04
CA ARG A 144 9.65 7.87 -14.04
C ARG A 144 10.77 6.85 -13.82
N GLY A 145 11.17 6.63 -12.55
CA GLY A 145 12.21 5.68 -12.15
C GLY A 145 13.64 6.24 -12.08
N ALA A 146 13.85 7.52 -12.36
CA ALA A 146 15.18 8.16 -12.30
C ALA A 146 15.53 8.79 -10.93
N VAL A 147 14.56 8.87 -10.01
CA VAL A 147 14.78 9.45 -8.68
C VAL A 147 15.69 8.53 -7.86
N GLU A 148 16.83 9.04 -7.44
CA GLU A 148 17.75 8.34 -6.52
C GLU A 148 17.06 8.10 -5.16
N MET A 149 17.43 7.03 -4.45
CA MET A 149 16.67 6.62 -3.26
C MET A 149 16.68 7.67 -2.15
N GLN A 150 17.78 8.38 -1.98
CA GLN A 150 17.93 9.44 -0.99
C GLN A 150 17.11 10.68 -1.32
N GLU A 151 16.95 11.01 -2.62
CA GLU A 151 16.11 12.11 -3.08
C GLU A 151 14.63 11.77 -2.80
N PHE A 152 14.24 10.53 -3.08
CA PHE A 152 12.91 10.01 -2.75
C PHE A 152 12.63 10.10 -1.24
N VAL A 153 13.53 9.61 -0.39
CA VAL A 153 13.39 9.69 1.08
C VAL A 153 13.36 11.14 1.57
N LYS A 154 14.15 12.03 0.97
CA LYS A 154 14.14 13.45 1.30
C LYS A 154 12.75 14.05 1.06
N MET A 155 12.16 13.83 -0.11
CA MET A 155 10.82 14.33 -0.43
C MET A 155 9.75 13.77 0.51
N LEU A 156 9.84 12.48 0.87
CA LEU A 156 8.93 11.88 1.85
C LEU A 156 9.04 12.55 3.24
N ASN A 157 10.25 12.83 3.71
CA ASN A 157 10.48 13.44 5.02
C ASN A 157 10.07 14.92 5.08
N GLU A 158 10.10 15.61 3.93
CA GLU A 158 9.68 17.01 3.80
C GLU A 158 8.15 17.15 3.71
N ALA A 159 7.45 16.07 3.39
CA ALA A 159 5.99 16.04 3.46
C ALA A 159 5.53 16.04 4.92
N ASP A 160 4.70 17.02 5.27
CA ASP A 160 4.11 17.15 6.60
C ASP A 160 2.96 16.16 6.78
N GLU A 161 3.32 14.88 6.98
CA GLU A 161 2.38 13.80 7.25
C GLU A 161 2.53 13.26 8.66
N ASP A 162 1.39 12.95 9.28
CA ASP A 162 1.32 12.65 10.70
C ASP A 162 2.09 11.36 11.04
N ILE A 163 1.92 10.28 10.30
CA ILE A 163 2.46 8.96 10.69
C ILE A 163 3.88 8.66 10.17
N LEU A 164 4.47 9.55 9.37
CA LEU A 164 5.79 9.31 8.79
C LEU A 164 6.89 9.57 9.84
N LEU A 165 7.74 8.58 10.08
CA LEU A 165 8.84 8.68 11.04
C LEU A 165 10.20 8.81 10.34
N HIS A 166 11.02 9.70 10.87
CA HIS A 166 12.37 9.95 10.42
C HIS A 166 13.26 10.46 11.57
N LYS A 167 14.54 10.67 11.27
CA LYS A 167 15.57 11.03 12.27
C LYS A 167 15.25 12.25 13.13
N TYR A 168 14.39 13.17 12.67
CA TYR A 168 14.08 14.40 13.41
C TYR A 168 12.74 14.35 14.14
N ASN A 169 11.83 13.44 13.79
CA ASN A 169 10.49 13.38 14.38
C ASN A 169 10.17 12.05 15.09
N TYR A 170 11.12 11.10 15.17
CA TYR A 170 10.94 9.81 15.82
C TYR A 170 10.37 9.89 17.26
N ARG A 171 10.61 11.01 17.96
CA ARG A 171 10.11 11.22 19.32
C ARG A 171 8.59 11.26 19.39
N LYS A 172 7.89 11.53 18.29
CA LYS A 172 6.42 11.41 18.18
C LYS A 172 5.92 10.03 18.65
N LEU A 173 6.73 8.97 18.55
CA LEU A 173 6.38 7.64 19.06
C LEU A 173 6.15 7.57 20.57
N VAL A 174 6.86 8.38 21.36
CA VAL A 174 6.82 8.32 22.84
C VAL A 174 6.32 9.60 23.49
N GLU A 175 6.44 10.74 22.78
CA GLU A 175 5.99 12.05 23.24
C GLU A 175 4.67 12.48 22.57
N GLY A 176 4.27 11.81 21.49
CA GLY A 176 3.06 12.13 20.75
C GLY A 176 1.80 11.63 21.42
N ARG A 177 0.66 12.24 21.05
CA ARG A 177 -0.68 11.81 21.48
C ARG A 177 -1.25 10.68 20.61
N TRP A 178 -0.39 9.83 20.05
CA TRP A 178 -0.82 8.71 19.24
C TRP A 178 -1.37 7.60 20.11
N SER A 179 -2.51 7.06 19.68
CA SER A 179 -3.02 5.79 20.17
C SER A 179 -2.02 4.66 19.89
N PRO A 180 -2.09 3.54 20.62
CA PRO A 180 -1.23 2.37 20.36
C PRO A 180 -1.31 1.88 18.91
N ILE A 181 -2.49 1.98 18.27
CA ILE A 181 -2.70 1.57 16.89
C ILE A 181 -1.96 2.51 15.92
N GLU A 182 -2.04 3.83 16.14
CA GLU A 182 -1.32 4.82 15.33
C GLU A 182 0.19 4.65 15.46
N GLN A 183 0.69 4.41 16.68
CA GLN A 183 2.11 4.09 16.91
C GLN A 183 2.53 2.84 16.14
N ALA A 184 1.75 1.76 16.25
CA ALA A 184 2.07 0.50 15.58
C ALA A 184 2.04 0.65 14.05
N ASN A 185 1.10 1.41 13.49
CA ASN A 185 1.06 1.75 12.07
C ASN A 185 2.27 2.59 11.63
N ALA A 186 2.65 3.59 12.41
CA ALA A 186 3.82 4.42 12.13
C ALA A 186 5.11 3.60 12.15
N VAL A 187 5.29 2.72 13.14
CA VAL A 187 6.44 1.79 13.21
C VAL A 187 6.43 0.81 12.04
N PHE A 188 5.27 0.24 11.70
CA PHE A 188 5.14 -0.68 10.56
C PHE A 188 5.54 0.00 9.24
N TYR A 189 5.03 1.21 8.98
CA TYR A 189 5.38 1.98 7.78
C TYR A 189 6.86 2.33 7.75
N TRP A 190 7.41 2.78 8.89
CA TRP A 190 8.83 3.13 9.01
C TRP A 190 9.74 1.92 8.70
N ARG A 191 9.38 0.73 9.20
CA ARG A 191 10.08 -0.53 8.87
C ARG A 191 9.99 -0.84 7.38
N CYS A 192 8.79 -0.75 6.77
CA CYS A 192 8.61 -0.99 5.33
C CYS A 192 9.48 -0.03 4.50
N LEU A 193 9.55 1.24 4.88
CA LEU A 193 10.37 2.24 4.18
C LEU A 193 11.87 1.93 4.31
N LEU A 194 12.33 1.50 5.48
CA LEU A 194 13.73 1.08 5.68
C LEU A 194 14.08 -0.14 4.83
N ASP A 195 13.25 -1.17 4.83
CA ASP A 195 13.46 -2.37 4.03
C ASP A 195 13.39 -2.09 2.51
N PHE A 196 12.47 -1.22 2.11
CA PHE A 196 12.38 -0.73 0.74
C PHE A 196 13.68 -0.02 0.34
N CYS A 197 14.19 0.89 1.17
CA CYS A 197 15.45 1.56 0.89
C CYS A 197 16.60 0.56 0.80
N LYS A 198 16.72 -0.36 1.76
CA LYS A 198 17.78 -1.36 1.78
C LYS A 198 17.77 -2.27 0.54
N SER A 199 16.59 -2.63 0.04
CA SER A 199 16.44 -3.49 -1.14
C SER A 199 16.60 -2.75 -2.48
N ARG A 200 16.47 -1.42 -2.50
CA ARG A 200 16.53 -0.61 -3.72
C ARG A 200 17.79 0.23 -3.88
N CYS A 201 18.51 0.50 -2.80
CA CYS A 201 19.81 1.16 -2.87
C CYS A 201 20.79 0.25 -3.61
N THR A 202 21.53 0.85 -4.55
CA THR A 202 22.51 0.15 -5.38
C THR A 202 23.91 0.17 -4.78
N THR A 203 24.17 1.12 -3.89
CA THR A 203 25.47 1.30 -3.24
C THR A 203 25.32 1.43 -1.72
N GLU A 204 26.39 1.11 -1.00
CA GLU A 204 26.46 1.30 0.45
C GLU A 204 26.36 2.79 0.84
N ALA A 205 26.89 3.68 0.01
CA ALA A 205 26.79 5.13 0.23
C ALA A 205 25.35 5.63 0.13
N GLU A 206 24.59 5.18 -0.88
CA GLU A 206 23.17 5.50 -1.05
C GLU A 206 22.35 4.98 0.15
N TRP A 207 22.60 3.73 0.56
CA TRP A 207 21.96 3.16 1.74
C TRP A 207 22.31 3.94 3.02
N SER A 208 23.59 4.31 3.21
CA SER A 208 24.03 5.10 4.35
C SER A 208 23.28 6.43 4.45
N GLU A 209 23.09 7.12 3.32
CA GLU A 209 22.35 8.39 3.28
C GLU A 209 20.86 8.21 3.60
N CYS A 210 20.20 7.19 3.03
CA CYS A 210 18.81 6.86 3.37
C CYS A 210 18.68 6.51 4.86
N SER A 211 19.56 5.67 5.38
CA SER A 211 19.55 5.25 6.78
C SER A 211 19.78 6.44 7.72
N TYR A 212 20.68 7.36 7.37
CA TYR A 212 20.94 8.58 8.13
C TYR A 212 19.72 9.50 8.19
N ARG A 213 18.92 9.56 7.12
CA ARG A 213 17.69 10.36 7.07
C ARG A 213 16.55 9.74 7.88
N LEU A 214 16.45 8.42 7.86
CA LEU A 214 15.36 7.68 8.47
C LEU A 214 15.59 7.38 9.95
N LEU A 215 16.80 7.01 10.35
CA LEU A 215 17.09 6.48 11.68
C LEU A 215 17.63 7.53 12.65
N PRO A 216 17.19 7.53 13.92
CA PRO A 216 17.90 8.23 14.98
C PRO A 216 19.29 7.63 15.21
N THR A 217 20.13 8.33 15.96
CA THR A 217 21.39 7.75 16.46
C THR A 217 21.10 6.57 17.38
N MET A 218 22.05 5.64 17.52
CA MET A 218 21.90 4.49 18.43
C MET A 218 21.57 4.90 19.86
N ARG A 219 22.18 5.98 20.37
CA ARG A 219 21.84 6.53 21.70
C ARG A 219 20.36 6.90 21.78
N ASN A 220 19.88 7.69 20.82
CA ASN A 220 18.49 8.14 20.78
C ASN A 220 17.52 6.97 20.58
N PHE A 221 17.89 5.96 19.78
CA PHE A 221 17.10 4.75 19.61
C PHE A 221 16.92 4.01 20.94
N CYS A 222 18.01 3.77 21.68
CA CYS A 222 17.96 3.14 23.00
C CYS A 222 17.09 3.93 23.99
N GLU A 223 17.12 5.27 23.95
CA GLU A 223 16.27 6.12 24.78
C GLU A 223 14.77 5.91 24.49
N ILE A 224 14.39 5.85 23.20
CA ILE A 224 13.00 5.57 22.79
C ILE A 224 12.58 4.19 23.28
N THR A 225 13.41 3.17 23.02
CA THR A 225 13.11 1.79 23.39
C THR A 225 12.92 1.66 24.89
N ASN A 226 13.82 2.23 25.70
CA ASN A 226 13.69 2.23 27.16
C ASN A 226 12.40 2.90 27.63
N ARG A 227 12.03 4.05 27.05
CA ARG A 227 10.75 4.70 27.37
C ARG A 227 9.56 3.82 26.98
N TYR A 228 9.59 3.22 25.80
CA TYR A 228 8.52 2.35 25.32
C TYR A 228 8.28 1.16 26.27
N PHE A 229 9.37 0.53 26.73
CA PHE A 229 9.30 -0.55 27.72
C PHE A 229 8.74 -0.11 29.08
N HIS A 230 9.00 1.11 29.53
CA HIS A 230 8.50 1.59 30.83
C HIS A 230 7.02 2.03 30.80
N PHE A 231 6.48 2.38 29.63
CA PHE A 231 5.11 2.89 29.49
C PHE A 231 4.09 1.84 29.06
N TYR A 232 4.50 0.76 28.39
CA TYR A 232 3.58 -0.16 27.71
C TYR A 232 3.76 -1.65 28.05
N ILE A 233 4.74 -2.01 28.88
CA ILE A 233 4.93 -3.37 29.45
C ILE A 233 5.00 -3.25 30.96
#